data_AF-A0A350WNL1-F1
#
_entry.id   AF-A0A350WNL1-F1
#
_cell.length_a   1.000
_cell.length_b   1.000
_cell.length_c   1.000
_cell.angle_alpha   90.00
_cell.angle_beta   90.00
_cell.angle_gamma   90.00
#
_symmetry.space_group_name_H-M   'P 1'
#
loop_
_entity.id
_entity.type
_entity.pdbx_description
1 polymer ?
#
loop_
_entity_poly.entity_id
_entity_poly.type
_entity_poly.pdbx_seq_one_letter_code
_entity_poly.pdbx_strand_id
1 'polypeptide(L)'
;MPHSSLDRETKILEYLQKNGSASIQDLVDVLGVSNMTVHRDLNKLEAAGRVQKKHGGVVLANRVQPTAVAETCDMCGKPVSERTLFLVRLENGEQKRACCSHCGLMIQSRESKAWQSMAVDFLHGHMVSANQAYYLMGSEVSICCVPSILSFGSLQDAEKFQKGFGGKLVDMQEALQHLREMMHMHTHGM
;
A
#
# COMPACT_ATOMS: atom_id res chain seq x y z
N MET A 1 -9.96 -10.66 -41.38
CA MET A 1 -10.82 -9.50 -41.07
C MET A 1 -9.92 -8.38 -40.59
N PRO A 2 -9.87 -7.20 -41.23
CA PRO A 2 -9.06 -6.10 -40.71
C PRO A 2 -9.70 -5.62 -39.40
N HIS A 3 -9.07 -5.91 -38.27
CA HIS A 3 -9.48 -5.32 -37.00
C HIS A 3 -9.32 -3.81 -37.10
N SER A 4 -10.39 -3.06 -36.80
CA SER A 4 -10.31 -1.60 -36.75
C SER A 4 -9.30 -1.16 -35.68
N SER A 5 -8.82 0.09 -35.73
CA SER A 5 -7.89 0.61 -34.69
C SER A 5 -8.47 0.43 -33.28
N LEU A 6 -9.76 0.72 -33.11
CA LEU A 6 -10.49 0.57 -31.85
C LEU A 6 -10.57 -0.89 -31.38
N ASP A 7 -10.80 -1.83 -32.29
CA ASP A 7 -10.84 -3.26 -31.93
C ASP A 7 -9.47 -3.76 -31.47
N ARG A 8 -8.38 -3.29 -32.12
CA ARG A 8 -7.02 -3.66 -31.72
C ARG A 8 -6.64 -3.04 -30.39
N GLU A 9 -6.95 -1.77 -30.18
CA GLU A 9 -6.75 -1.09 -28.90
C GLU A 9 -7.48 -1.80 -27.76
N THR A 10 -8.73 -2.22 -27.99
CA THR A 10 -9.51 -3.02 -27.02
C THR A 10 -8.84 -4.35 -26.72
N LYS A 11 -8.42 -5.11 -27.74
CA LYS A 11 -7.72 -6.38 -27.57
C LYS A 11 -6.39 -6.25 -26.82
N ILE A 12 -5.62 -5.18 -27.08
CA ILE A 12 -4.38 -4.89 -26.34
C ILE A 12 -4.70 -4.72 -24.86
N LEU A 13 -5.72 -3.94 -24.53
CA LEU A 13 -6.11 -3.71 -23.14
C LEU A 13 -6.60 -4.99 -22.46
N GLU A 14 -7.43 -5.80 -23.11
CA GLU A 14 -7.90 -7.09 -22.60
C GLU A 14 -6.73 -8.06 -22.36
N TYR A 15 -5.79 -8.16 -23.31
CA TYR A 15 -4.60 -8.98 -23.17
C TYR A 15 -3.76 -8.52 -21.98
N LEU A 16 -3.53 -7.21 -21.86
CA LEU A 16 -2.79 -6.64 -20.76
C LEU A 16 -3.53 -6.79 -19.42
N GLN A 17 -4.86 -6.79 -19.39
CA GLN A 17 -5.68 -7.08 -18.20
C GLN A 17 -5.54 -8.55 -17.77
N LYS A 18 -5.50 -9.49 -18.71
CA LYS A 18 -5.35 -10.92 -18.40
C LYS A 18 -3.93 -11.29 -17.96
N ASN A 19 -2.91 -10.74 -18.61
CA ASN A 19 -1.52 -11.26 -18.49
C ASN A 19 -0.56 -10.39 -17.68
N GLY A 20 -0.95 -9.18 -17.26
CA GLY A 20 -0.08 -8.30 -16.47
C GLY A 20 0.70 -7.33 -17.35
N SER A 21 1.48 -7.90 -18.27
CA SER A 21 2.33 -7.22 -19.23
C SER A 21 2.31 -7.93 -20.58
N ALA A 22 2.79 -7.25 -21.61
CA ALA A 22 3.02 -7.86 -22.92
C ALA A 22 4.29 -7.29 -23.56
N SER A 23 5.07 -8.13 -24.22
CA SER A 23 6.12 -7.70 -25.14
C SER A 23 5.49 -7.19 -26.45
N ILE A 24 6.28 -6.48 -27.26
CA ILE A 24 5.83 -6.08 -28.61
C ILE A 24 5.56 -7.32 -29.47
N GLN A 25 6.36 -8.38 -29.30
CA GLN A 25 6.19 -9.62 -30.03
C GLN A 25 4.88 -10.32 -29.65
N ASP A 26 4.54 -10.35 -28.35
CA ASP A 26 3.29 -10.95 -27.87
C ASP A 26 2.07 -10.28 -28.53
N LEU A 27 2.10 -8.94 -28.63
CA LEU A 27 1.03 -8.17 -29.25
C LEU A 27 0.98 -8.35 -30.77
N VAL A 28 2.12 -8.52 -31.44
CA VAL A 28 2.17 -8.88 -32.87
C VAL A 28 1.49 -10.23 -33.09
N ASP A 29 1.82 -11.23 -32.27
CA ASP A 29 1.30 -12.59 -32.40
C ASP A 29 -0.21 -12.65 -32.11
N VAL A 30 -0.67 -11.92 -31.09
CA VAL A 30 -2.09 -11.86 -30.68
C VAL A 30 -2.96 -11.09 -31.67
N LEU A 31 -2.45 -10.00 -32.24
CA LEU A 31 -3.23 -9.13 -33.12
C LEU A 31 -3.09 -9.50 -34.60
N GLY A 32 -2.03 -10.23 -34.96
CA GLY A 32 -1.69 -10.56 -36.34
C GLY A 32 -1.33 -9.33 -37.18
N VAL A 33 -0.67 -8.32 -36.59
CA VAL A 33 -0.31 -7.06 -37.26
C VAL A 33 1.20 -6.79 -37.19
N SER A 34 1.69 -5.87 -38.04
CA SER A 34 3.10 -5.51 -38.04
C SER A 34 3.53 -4.81 -36.74
N ASN A 35 4.81 -4.93 -36.41
CA ASN A 35 5.44 -4.26 -35.27
C ASN A 35 5.20 -2.73 -35.28
N MET A 36 5.28 -2.10 -36.46
CA MET A 36 4.94 -0.68 -36.65
C MET A 36 3.48 -0.34 -36.30
N THR A 37 2.55 -1.26 -36.58
CA THR A 37 1.12 -1.08 -36.23
C THR A 37 0.93 -1.18 -34.73
N VAL A 38 1.58 -2.16 -34.08
CA VAL A 38 1.59 -2.29 -32.61
C VAL A 38 2.16 -1.02 -31.97
N HIS A 39 3.30 -0.51 -32.44
CA HIS A 39 3.85 0.76 -31.92
C HIS A 39 2.89 1.93 -32.07
N ARG A 40 2.21 2.06 -33.22
CA ARG A 40 1.23 3.13 -33.43
C ARG A 40 0.04 3.02 -32.48
N ASP A 41 -0.52 1.83 -32.31
CA ASP A 41 -1.67 1.59 -31.42
C ASP A 41 -1.26 1.82 -29.95
N LEU A 42 -0.06 1.38 -29.56
CA LEU A 42 0.51 1.65 -28.24
C LEU A 42 0.77 3.13 -27.99
N ASN A 43 1.28 3.87 -28.98
CA ASN A 43 1.47 5.32 -28.85
C ASN A 43 0.15 6.05 -28.62
N LYS A 44 -0.93 5.62 -29.29
CA LYS A 44 -2.27 6.17 -29.05
C LYS A 44 -2.76 5.86 -27.65
N LEU A 45 -2.64 4.60 -27.21
CA LEU A 45 -3.04 4.19 -25.89
C LEU A 45 -2.20 4.86 -24.79
N GLU A 46 -0.92 5.10 -25.03
CA GLU A 46 -0.01 5.80 -24.11
C GLU A 46 -0.36 7.28 -24.04
N ALA A 47 -0.58 7.94 -25.18
CA ALA A 47 -1.06 9.33 -25.22
C ALA A 47 -2.44 9.50 -24.55
N ALA A 48 -3.29 8.46 -24.61
CA ALA A 48 -4.57 8.41 -23.90
C ALA A 48 -4.44 7.98 -22.43
N GLY A 49 -3.23 7.76 -21.90
CA GLY A 49 -3.00 7.35 -20.51
C GLY A 49 -3.58 5.99 -20.16
N ARG A 50 -3.72 5.07 -21.12
CA ARG A 50 -4.29 3.72 -20.95
C ARG A 50 -3.21 2.65 -20.75
N VAL A 51 -2.01 2.87 -21.29
CA VAL A 51 -0.86 1.96 -21.17
C VAL A 51 0.42 2.75 -20.85
N GLN A 52 1.43 2.06 -20.31
CA GLN A 52 2.77 2.58 -20.07
C GLN A 52 3.80 1.59 -20.61
N LYS A 53 4.83 2.10 -21.29
CA LYS A 53 6.01 1.30 -21.68
C LYS A 53 6.96 1.17 -20.50
N LYS A 54 7.50 -0.04 -20.29
CA LYS A 54 8.58 -0.35 -19.34
C LYS A 54 9.71 -1.08 -20.06
N HIS A 55 10.86 -1.21 -19.40
CA HIS A 55 11.93 -2.05 -19.92
C HIS A 55 11.43 -3.47 -20.15
N GLY A 56 11.33 -3.88 -21.42
CA GLY A 56 10.91 -5.23 -21.82
C GLY A 56 9.43 -5.41 -22.18
N GLY A 57 8.59 -4.37 -22.12
CA GLY A 57 7.19 -4.52 -22.54
C GLY A 57 6.27 -3.35 -22.22
N VAL A 58 4.97 -3.62 -22.29
CA VAL A 58 3.88 -2.68 -22.05
C VAL A 58 3.02 -3.19 -20.90
N VAL A 59 2.56 -2.28 -20.04
CA VAL A 59 1.60 -2.54 -18.97
C VAL A 59 0.43 -1.57 -19.07
N LEU A 60 -0.72 -1.86 -18.45
CA LEU A 60 -1.78 -0.84 -18.33
C LEU A 60 -1.27 0.32 -17.47
N ALA A 61 -1.57 1.55 -17.88
CA ALA A 61 -1.23 2.77 -17.14
C ALA A 61 -1.89 2.82 -15.75
N ASN A 62 -2.82 1.89 -15.48
CA ASN A 62 -3.50 1.71 -14.20
C ASN A 62 -3.28 0.31 -13.59
N ARG A 63 -2.21 -0.41 -13.97
CA ARG A 63 -1.75 -1.62 -13.26
C ARG A 63 -0.64 -1.34 -12.25
N VAL A 64 -0.68 -0.15 -11.65
CA VAL A 64 -0.55 -0.08 -10.21
C VAL A 64 -1.99 -0.12 -9.70
N GLN A 65 -2.47 -1.28 -9.25
CA GLN A 65 -3.45 -1.19 -8.17
C GLN A 65 -2.62 -0.89 -6.91
N PRO A 66 -2.96 0.18 -6.17
CA PRO A 66 -4.31 0.68 -6.03
C PRO A 66 -4.57 1.99 -6.77
N THR A 67 -5.76 2.05 -7.32
CA THR A 67 -6.53 3.25 -7.58
C THR A 67 -6.33 4.30 -6.49
N ALA A 68 -5.97 5.51 -6.86
CA ALA A 68 -6.23 6.70 -6.07
C ALA A 68 -7.76 6.99 -6.02
N VAL A 69 -8.54 6.05 -5.47
CA VAL A 69 -9.49 6.48 -4.46
C VAL A 69 -8.61 6.95 -3.31
N ALA A 70 -8.98 8.03 -2.62
CA ALA A 70 -8.41 8.24 -1.29
C ALA A 70 -8.78 6.99 -0.48
N GLU A 71 -7.87 6.01 -0.43
CA GLU A 71 -8.13 4.77 0.30
C GLU A 71 -8.28 5.19 1.75
N THR A 72 -9.48 4.98 2.27
CA THR A 72 -9.79 5.33 3.63
C THR A 72 -9.24 4.25 4.55
N CYS A 73 -8.84 4.66 5.75
CA CYS A 73 -8.38 3.73 6.75
C CYS A 73 -9.54 2.80 7.17
N ASP A 74 -9.31 1.49 7.13
CA ASP A 74 -10.31 0.47 7.50
C ASP A 74 -10.72 0.52 8.98
N MET A 75 -9.96 1.26 9.81
CA MET A 75 -10.31 1.46 11.23
C MET A 75 -11.07 2.74 11.52
N CYS A 76 -10.68 3.85 10.91
CA CYS A 76 -11.17 5.18 11.31
C CYS A 76 -11.78 5.99 10.17
N GLY A 77 -11.78 5.47 8.94
CA GLY A 77 -12.36 6.11 7.76
C GLY A 77 -11.59 7.34 7.24
N LYS A 78 -10.52 7.78 7.92
CA LYS A 78 -9.71 8.92 7.46
C LYS A 78 -8.90 8.56 6.21
N PRO A 79 -8.56 9.55 5.35
CA PRO A 79 -7.68 9.32 4.21
C PRO A 79 -6.34 8.71 4.63
N VAL A 80 -5.85 7.75 3.86
CA VAL A 80 -4.55 7.13 4.08
C VAL A 80 -3.48 7.86 3.26
N SER A 81 -2.40 8.26 3.94
CA SER A 81 -1.20 8.79 3.31
C SER A 81 -0.17 7.68 3.15
N GLU A 82 0.54 7.66 2.03
CA GLU A 82 1.64 6.71 1.79
C GLU A 82 2.76 6.83 2.84
N ARG A 83 2.94 8.00 3.46
CA ARG A 83 4.01 8.24 4.45
C ARG A 83 3.76 7.58 5.81
N THR A 84 2.53 7.19 6.09
CA THR A 84 2.15 6.64 7.39
C THR A 84 1.29 5.38 7.24
N LEU A 85 1.29 4.80 6.04
CA LEU A 85 0.54 3.61 5.72
C LEU A 85 0.93 2.46 6.64
N PHE A 86 -0.07 1.76 7.13
CA PHE A 86 0.10 0.46 7.76
C PHE A 86 -0.77 -0.56 7.03
N LEU A 87 -0.20 -1.72 6.74
CA LEU A 87 -0.86 -2.82 6.02
C LEU A 87 -0.96 -4.04 6.92
N VAL A 88 -2.14 -4.66 6.95
CA VAL A 88 -2.36 -5.99 7.54
C VAL A 88 -2.85 -6.92 6.46
N ARG A 89 -2.12 -8.00 6.20
CA ARG A 89 -2.50 -9.04 5.25
C ARG A 89 -3.07 -10.24 5.98
N LEU A 90 -4.26 -10.65 5.55
CA LEU A 90 -4.97 -11.81 6.06
C LEU A 90 -4.58 -13.07 5.29
N GLU A 91 -4.77 -14.24 5.90
CA GLU A 91 -4.44 -15.56 5.30
C GLU A 91 -5.15 -15.81 3.96
N ASN A 92 -6.33 -15.23 3.76
CA ASN A 92 -7.09 -15.32 2.51
C ASN A 92 -6.56 -14.42 1.38
N GLY A 93 -5.48 -13.66 1.63
CA GLY A 93 -4.88 -12.72 0.68
C GLY A 93 -5.46 -11.30 0.73
N GLU A 94 -6.53 -11.06 1.49
CA GLU A 94 -7.09 -9.73 1.71
C GLU A 94 -6.08 -8.82 2.41
N GLN A 95 -6.07 -7.53 2.04
CA GLN A 95 -5.23 -6.53 2.67
C GLN A 95 -6.09 -5.43 3.29
N LYS A 96 -5.91 -5.20 4.58
CA LYS A 96 -6.44 -4.04 5.29
C LYS A 96 -5.42 -2.91 5.30
N ARG A 97 -5.89 -1.68 5.20
CA ARG A 97 -5.12 -0.44 5.14
C ARG A 97 -5.45 0.47 6.31
N ALA A 98 -4.42 1.07 6.90
CA ALA A 98 -4.56 2.02 7.99
C ALA A 98 -3.80 3.32 7.74
N CYS A 99 -4.36 4.44 8.23
CA CYS A 99 -3.76 5.78 8.07
C CYS A 99 -2.47 5.97 8.88
N CYS A 100 -2.25 5.13 9.90
CA CYS A 100 -1.16 5.25 10.85
C CYS A 100 -0.93 3.91 11.57
N SER A 101 0.21 3.80 12.24
CA SER A 101 0.60 2.63 13.03
C SER A 101 -0.37 2.34 14.18
N HIS A 102 -1.02 3.37 14.76
CA HIS A 102 -2.09 3.15 15.74
C HIS A 102 -3.25 2.32 15.17
N CYS A 103 -3.85 2.77 14.06
CA CYS A 103 -4.94 2.03 13.43
C CYS A 103 -4.48 0.65 12.94
N GLY A 104 -3.27 0.55 12.38
CA GLY A 104 -2.70 -0.71 11.93
C GLY A 104 -2.60 -1.76 13.03
N LEU A 105 -2.05 -1.37 14.18
CA LEU A 105 -1.95 -2.24 15.35
C LEU A 105 -3.34 -2.60 15.92
N MET A 106 -4.30 -1.69 15.84
CA MET A 106 -5.69 -1.98 16.23
C MET A 106 -6.37 -3.00 15.31
N ILE A 107 -6.14 -2.96 13.99
CA ILE A 107 -6.59 -4.01 13.07
C ILE A 107 -5.93 -5.32 13.46
N GLN A 108 -4.61 -5.32 13.59
CA GLN A 108 -3.83 -6.51 13.93
C GLN A 108 -4.29 -7.15 15.25
N SER A 109 -4.69 -6.36 16.24
CA SER A 109 -5.20 -6.89 17.51
C SER A 109 -6.59 -7.52 17.41
N ARG A 110 -7.37 -7.17 16.38
CA ARG A 110 -8.74 -7.67 16.18
C ARG A 110 -8.79 -8.85 15.20
N GLU A 111 -7.83 -8.93 14.30
CA GLU A 111 -7.78 -9.93 13.24
C GLU A 111 -6.92 -11.14 13.62
N SER A 112 -7.56 -12.24 14.03
CA SER A 112 -6.86 -13.48 14.38
C SER A 112 -6.23 -14.20 13.18
N LYS A 113 -6.61 -13.84 11.95
CA LYS A 113 -6.10 -14.40 10.68
C LYS A 113 -5.07 -13.51 10.00
N ALA A 114 -4.52 -12.52 10.69
CA ALA A 114 -3.47 -11.68 10.17
C ALA A 114 -2.14 -12.44 10.19
N TRP A 115 -1.55 -12.71 9.01
CA TRP A 115 -0.29 -13.46 8.90
C TRP A 115 0.93 -12.57 8.64
N GLN A 116 0.72 -11.38 8.07
CA GLN A 116 1.79 -10.42 7.81
C GLN A 116 1.29 -9.00 8.05
N SER A 117 2.11 -8.20 8.74
CA SER A 117 1.86 -6.77 8.90
C SER A 117 3.10 -5.95 8.52
N MET A 118 2.86 -4.76 7.97
CA MET A 118 3.91 -3.87 7.52
C MET A 118 3.57 -2.43 7.91
N ALA A 119 4.59 -1.68 8.31
CA ALA A 119 4.48 -0.27 8.69
C ALA A 119 5.45 0.56 7.86
N VAL A 120 5.11 1.82 7.58
CA VAL A 120 6.08 2.78 7.03
C VAL A 120 6.99 3.27 8.15
N ASP A 121 8.30 3.21 7.92
CA ASP A 121 9.30 3.91 8.74
C ASP A 121 9.04 5.42 8.67
N PHE A 122 8.81 6.04 9.82
CA PHE A 122 8.39 7.43 9.90
C PHE A 122 9.43 8.41 9.36
N LEU A 123 10.73 8.10 9.48
CA LEU A 123 11.81 9.00 9.07
C LEU A 123 12.15 8.89 7.59
N HIS A 124 12.25 7.66 7.09
CA HIS A 124 12.77 7.36 5.76
C HIS A 124 11.67 7.01 4.76
N GLY A 125 10.45 6.69 5.22
CA GLY A 125 9.32 6.34 4.36
C GLY A 125 9.37 4.92 3.79
N HIS A 126 10.34 4.10 4.20
CA HIS A 126 10.44 2.72 3.73
C HIS A 126 9.44 1.81 4.43
N MET A 127 8.83 0.89 3.68
CA MET A 127 8.01 -0.16 4.28
C MET A 127 8.90 -1.16 5.03
N VAL A 128 8.61 -1.38 6.30
CA VAL A 128 9.29 -2.33 7.17
C VAL A 128 8.31 -3.36 7.73
N SER A 129 8.83 -4.53 8.12
CA SER A 129 8.04 -5.53 8.83
C SER A 129 7.57 -4.96 10.16
N ALA A 130 6.26 -4.93 10.41
CA ALA A 130 5.72 -4.38 11.63
C ALA A 130 6.17 -5.18 12.88
N ASN A 131 6.38 -6.49 12.74
CA ASN A 131 6.88 -7.37 13.80
C ASN A 131 8.34 -7.08 14.19
N GLN A 132 9.11 -6.43 13.32
CA GLN A 132 10.53 -6.10 13.55
C GLN A 132 10.75 -4.60 13.74
N ALA A 133 9.69 -3.80 13.68
CA ALA A 133 9.74 -2.36 13.86
C ALA A 133 9.70 -1.99 15.35
N TYR A 134 10.19 -0.79 15.63
CA TYR A 134 10.11 -0.14 16.93
C TYR A 134 9.04 0.94 16.89
N TYR A 135 8.28 1.08 17.97
CA TYR A 135 7.15 2.00 18.04
C TYR A 135 7.36 3.01 19.14
N LEU A 136 7.22 4.29 18.81
CA LEU A 136 7.23 5.37 19.78
C LEU A 136 5.79 5.80 20.05
N MET A 137 5.30 5.48 21.24
CA MET A 137 3.93 5.76 21.66
C MET A 137 3.86 7.02 22.50
N GLY A 138 2.87 7.88 22.22
CA GLY A 138 2.66 9.12 22.97
C GLY A 138 3.76 10.15 22.76
N SER A 139 4.43 10.15 21.60
CA SER A 139 5.29 11.25 21.20
C SER A 139 4.48 12.54 21.05
N GLU A 140 5.12 13.70 21.25
CA GLU A 140 4.53 15.02 20.99
C GLU A 140 4.11 15.21 19.52
N VAL A 141 4.71 14.44 18.61
CA VAL A 141 4.34 14.44 17.19
C VAL A 141 3.09 13.58 16.98
N SER A 142 2.00 14.20 16.54
CA SER A 142 0.72 13.53 16.24
C SER A 142 0.35 13.65 14.76
N ILE A 143 -0.01 12.53 14.14
CA ILE A 143 -0.27 12.46 12.69
C ILE A 143 -1.74 12.13 12.36
N CYS A 144 -2.35 11.12 13.02
CA CYS A 144 -3.70 10.68 12.69
C CYS A 144 -4.58 10.40 13.92
N CYS A 145 -4.08 9.63 14.88
CA CYS A 145 -4.84 9.12 16.03
C CYS A 145 -4.17 9.43 17.36
N VAL A 146 -4.95 9.32 18.44
CA VAL A 146 -4.47 9.43 19.82
C VAL A 146 -4.72 8.09 20.52
N PRO A 147 -3.71 7.50 21.20
CA PRO A 147 -2.34 7.99 21.32
C PRO A 147 -1.60 7.95 19.98
N SER A 148 -0.68 8.89 19.79
CA SER A 148 0.20 8.88 18.61
C SER A 148 1.12 7.66 18.69
N ILE A 149 1.29 6.95 17.56
CA ILE A 149 2.23 5.83 17.44
C ILE A 149 3.00 6.02 16.14
N LEU A 150 4.32 6.16 16.25
CA LEU A 150 5.26 6.28 15.14
C LEU A 150 6.09 5.01 15.02
N SER A 151 6.25 4.49 13.80
CA SER A 151 7.04 3.28 13.52
C SER A 151 8.43 3.62 12.98
N PHE A 152 9.43 2.86 13.40
CA PHE A 152 10.82 2.98 12.97
C PHE A 152 11.39 1.61 12.66
N GLY A 153 12.10 1.46 11.54
CA GLY A 153 12.83 0.27 11.17
C GLY A 153 14.16 0.11 11.92
N SER A 154 14.60 1.15 12.62
CA SER A 154 15.89 1.22 13.33
C SER A 154 15.67 1.66 14.78
N LEU A 155 16.19 0.87 15.72
CA LEU A 155 16.17 1.22 17.15
C LEU A 155 16.92 2.54 17.40
N GLN A 156 18.09 2.68 16.76
CA GLN A 156 18.94 3.85 16.93
C GLN A 156 18.22 5.14 16.51
N ASP A 157 17.46 5.10 15.42
CA ASP A 157 16.74 6.28 14.95
C ASP A 157 15.53 6.59 15.82
N ALA A 158 14.84 5.55 16.30
CA ALA A 158 13.75 5.70 17.26
C ALA A 158 14.24 6.35 18.57
N GLU A 159 15.38 5.91 19.11
CA GLU A 159 15.99 6.49 20.32
C GLU A 159 16.42 7.95 20.11
N LYS A 160 17.03 8.27 18.95
CA LYS A 160 17.38 9.66 18.61
C LYS A 160 16.15 10.54 18.54
N PHE A 161 15.08 10.05 17.91
CA PHE A 161 13.82 10.78 17.77
C PHE A 161 13.14 10.98 19.14
N GLN A 162 13.09 9.93 19.97
CA GLN A 162 12.54 9.97 21.32
C GLN A 162 13.19 11.05 22.19
N LYS A 163 14.51 11.24 22.10
CA LYS A 163 15.22 12.30 22.85
C LYS A 163 14.69 13.71 22.55
N GLY A 164 14.19 13.95 21.34
CA GLY A 164 13.66 15.24 20.91
C GLY A 164 12.15 15.41 21.10
N PHE A 165 11.38 14.32 21.00
CA PHE A 165 9.92 14.37 20.92
C PHE A 165 9.18 13.50 21.95
N GLY A 166 9.90 13.00 22.96
CA GLY A 166 9.36 12.20 24.05
C GLY A 166 8.72 10.88 23.58
N GLY A 167 7.80 10.36 24.40
CA GLY A 167 7.10 9.11 24.16
C GLY A 167 7.79 7.87 24.73
N LYS A 168 7.07 6.76 24.74
CA LYS A 168 7.55 5.45 25.19
C LYS A 168 7.93 4.59 23.99
N LEU A 169 9.20 4.20 23.92
CA LEU A 169 9.71 3.29 22.91
C LEU A 169 9.40 1.84 23.31
N VAL A 170 8.77 1.10 22.42
CA VAL A 170 8.30 -0.27 22.63
C VAL A 170 8.43 -1.10 21.36
N ASP A 171 8.40 -2.43 21.49
CA ASP A 171 8.20 -3.33 20.35
C ASP A 171 6.70 -3.46 19.98
N MET A 172 6.42 -4.27 18.95
CA MET A 172 5.05 -4.50 18.48
C MET A 172 4.16 -5.17 19.53
N GLN A 173 4.69 -6.15 20.27
CA GLN A 173 3.92 -6.94 21.23
C GLN A 173 3.54 -6.08 22.43
N GLU A 174 4.49 -5.30 22.93
CA GLU A 174 4.28 -4.29 23.96
C GLU A 174 3.27 -3.21 23.51
N ALA A 175 3.39 -2.70 22.28
CA ALA A 175 2.45 -1.71 21.75
C ALA A 175 1.00 -2.25 21.69
N LEU A 176 0.82 -3.49 21.23
CA LEU A 176 -0.48 -4.16 21.20
C LEU A 176 -1.06 -4.34 22.61
N GLN A 177 -0.23 -4.72 23.57
CA GLN A 177 -0.64 -4.89 24.97
C GLN A 177 -1.13 -3.56 25.55
N HIS A 178 -0.37 -2.48 25.36
CA HIS A 178 -0.75 -1.14 25.82
C HIS A 178 -2.07 -0.66 25.19
N LEU A 179 -2.27 -0.88 23.89
CA LEU A 179 -3.51 -0.53 23.21
C LEU A 179 -4.72 -1.28 23.79
N ARG A 180 -4.60 -2.57 24.10
CA ARG A 180 -5.67 -3.35 24.73
C ARG A 180 -6.01 -2.81 26.11
N GLU A 181 -5.01 -2.51 26.93
CA GLU A 181 -5.21 -1.98 28.29
C GLU A 181 -6.00 -0.66 28.27
N MET A 182 -5.66 0.25 27.36
CA MET A 182 -6.38 1.52 27.19
C MET A 182 -7.84 1.30 26.75
N MET A 183 -8.11 0.30 25.91
CA MET A 183 -9.49 -0.01 25.50
C MET A 183 -10.35 -0.58 26.63
N HIS A 184 -9.79 -1.42 27.51
CA HIS A 184 -10.52 -2.03 28.61
C HIS A 184 -10.89 -1.03 29.72
N MET A 185 -10.10 0.02 29.93
CA MET A 185 -10.41 1.08 30.89
C MET A 185 -11.64 1.91 30.51
N HIS A 186 -11.99 2.03 29.22
CA HIS A 186 -13.16 2.80 28.77
C HIS A 186 -14.49 2.06 28.91
N THR A 187 -14.47 0.75 29.20
CA THR A 187 -15.68 -0.07 29.39
C THR A 187 -16.22 -0.10 30.83
N HIS A 188 -15.58 0.56 31.80
CA HIS A 188 -16.00 0.59 33.22
C HIS A 188 -16.30 2.00 33.75
N GLY A 189 -16.59 2.94 32.84
CA GLY A 189 -16.93 4.32 33.18
C GLY A 189 -18.19 4.79 32.48
N MET A 190 -19.31 4.09 32.69
CA MET A 190 -20.69 4.59 32.52
C MET A 190 -21.58 3.98 33.59
#